data_AF-A0A940AL74-F1
#
_entry.id   AF-A0A940AL74-F1
#
_cell.length_a   1.000
_cell.length_b   1.000
_cell.length_c   1.000
_cell.angle_alpha   90.00
_cell.angle_beta   90.00
_cell.angle_gamma   90.00
#
_symmetry.space_group_name_H-M   'P 1'
#
loop_
_entity.id
_entity.type
_entity.pdbx_description
1 polymer ?
#
loop_
_entity_poly.entity_id
_entity_poly.type
_entity_poly.pdbx_seq_one_letter_code
_entity_poly.pdbx_strand_id
1 'polypeptide(L)'
;DKAATGTAQSDQEALASVLALQGRAGADGALLRVLTGLSKKRLERAVQGVAQSRLAVAWDRASQGWIGRDGFAELCQACLARAAELHRLDPLKAGFARAALEAGWSQGLAPKLVQKVFDTLLGEEKLVSGGDVLCLAGHEVVLGKAQEKLKGALLKACREGHLAPPNLKDILASAGASEKEGARVLGVLLREGTLVKVSDSLYYAKEAMDEITARVVQWFASHDDLTVPGMKEVTGLSRKYLIPLLEHLDQTRVTVRIGDKRQLRATAGKDLEAAGKTT
;
A
#
# COMPACT_ATOMS: atom_id res chain seq x y z
N ASP A 1 6.20 -57.03 -25.78
CA ASP A 1 6.48 -55.94 -24.83
C ASP A 1 5.54 -55.92 -23.65
N LYS A 2 6.00 -56.42 -22.51
CA LYS A 2 5.31 -56.32 -21.22
C LYS A 2 5.51 -54.90 -20.69
N ALA A 3 4.43 -54.12 -20.63
CA ALA A 3 4.40 -52.81 -20.00
C ALA A 3 4.93 -52.91 -18.56
N ALA A 4 5.94 -52.08 -18.24
CA ALA A 4 6.46 -51.91 -16.89
C ALA A 4 5.34 -51.51 -15.94
N THR A 5 4.88 -52.47 -15.13
CA THR A 5 3.84 -52.32 -14.11
C THR A 5 4.46 -51.72 -12.86
N GLY A 6 4.78 -50.42 -12.91
CA GLY A 6 5.12 -49.65 -11.71
C GLY A 6 3.90 -49.57 -10.78
N THR A 7 4.16 -49.61 -9.47
CA THR A 7 3.13 -49.41 -8.44
C THR A 7 2.77 -47.92 -8.35
N ALA A 8 1.61 -47.59 -7.76
CA ALA A 8 1.25 -46.19 -7.53
C ALA A 8 2.31 -45.44 -6.70
N GLN A 9 2.95 -46.14 -5.75
CA GLN A 9 4.03 -45.63 -4.93
C GLN A 9 5.28 -45.31 -5.78
N SER A 10 5.71 -46.23 -6.65
CA SER A 10 6.89 -45.99 -7.50
C SER A 10 6.68 -44.85 -8.49
N ASP A 11 5.45 -44.68 -8.99
CA ASP A 11 5.10 -43.59 -9.92
C ASP A 11 5.16 -42.23 -9.21
N GLN A 12 4.71 -42.17 -7.95
CA GLN A 12 4.79 -40.99 -7.11
C GLN A 12 6.24 -40.61 -6.81
N GLU A 13 7.09 -41.58 -6.46
CA GLU A 13 8.51 -41.36 -6.19
C GLU A 13 9.27 -40.89 -7.43
N ALA A 14 8.98 -41.48 -8.59
CA ALA A 14 9.57 -41.06 -9.87
C ALA A 14 9.18 -39.62 -10.22
N LEU A 15 7.90 -39.27 -10.06
CA LEU A 15 7.42 -37.90 -10.30
C LEU A 15 8.07 -36.90 -9.34
N ALA A 16 8.13 -37.22 -8.04
CA ALA A 16 8.77 -36.36 -7.05
C ALA A 16 10.26 -36.12 -7.36
N SER A 17 10.98 -37.18 -7.77
CA SER A 17 12.39 -37.10 -8.17
C SER A 17 12.59 -36.24 -9.41
N VAL A 18 11.73 -36.39 -10.43
CA VAL A 18 11.75 -35.53 -11.62
C VAL A 18 11.52 -34.07 -11.26
N LEU A 19 10.52 -33.78 -10.42
CA LEU A 19 10.24 -32.41 -9.98
C LEU A 19 11.38 -31.81 -9.15
N ALA A 20 12.05 -32.62 -8.32
CA ALA A 20 13.24 -32.19 -7.59
C ALA A 20 14.39 -31.83 -8.55
N LEU A 21 14.61 -32.62 -9.60
CA LEU A 21 15.62 -32.35 -10.63
C LEU A 21 15.30 -31.10 -11.48
N GLN A 22 14.02 -30.79 -11.70
CA GLN A 22 13.61 -29.54 -12.37
C GLN A 22 13.81 -28.30 -11.49
N GLY A 23 13.98 -28.48 -10.17
CA GLY A 23 14.21 -27.40 -9.21
C GLY A 23 13.16 -26.30 -9.31
N ARG A 24 13.62 -25.08 -9.65
CA ARG A 24 12.79 -23.86 -9.67
C ARG A 24 11.87 -23.73 -10.88
N ALA A 25 12.14 -24.44 -11.97
CA ALA A 25 11.32 -24.34 -13.18
C ALA A 25 9.99 -25.07 -13.05
N GLY A 26 9.95 -26.14 -12.26
CA GLY A 26 8.86 -27.11 -12.31
C GLY A 26 8.75 -27.75 -13.69
N ALA A 27 7.59 -28.34 -13.99
CA ALA A 27 7.29 -28.90 -15.30
C ALA A 27 5.78 -28.92 -15.56
N ASP A 28 5.39 -28.80 -16.83
CA ASP A 28 4.02 -29.04 -17.27
C ASP A 28 3.74 -30.53 -17.51
N GLY A 29 2.47 -30.88 -17.77
CA GLY A 29 2.07 -32.27 -17.97
C GLY A 29 2.73 -32.92 -19.18
N ALA A 30 3.08 -32.16 -20.22
CA ALA A 30 3.74 -32.69 -21.40
C ALA A 30 5.18 -33.10 -21.08
N LEU A 31 5.93 -32.20 -20.45
CA LEU A 31 7.30 -32.44 -20.01
C LEU A 31 7.37 -33.55 -18.96
N LEU A 32 6.45 -33.56 -17.98
CA LEU A 32 6.38 -34.60 -16.97
C LEU A 32 6.17 -35.99 -17.58
N ARG A 33 5.31 -36.12 -18.60
CA ARG A 33 5.13 -37.40 -19.31
C ARG A 33 6.41 -37.87 -20.00
N VAL A 34 7.16 -36.95 -20.60
CA VAL A 34 8.44 -37.26 -21.27
C VAL A 34 9.47 -37.71 -20.24
N LEU A 35 9.64 -36.94 -19.16
CA LEU A 35 10.67 -37.20 -18.14
C LEU A 35 10.40 -38.44 -17.29
N THR A 36 9.12 -38.74 -17.01
CA THR A 36 8.74 -39.89 -16.17
C THR A 36 8.43 -41.15 -16.99
N GLY A 37 8.21 -41.02 -18.30
CA GLY A 37 7.72 -42.12 -19.14
C GLY A 37 6.30 -42.59 -18.80
N LEU A 38 5.58 -41.89 -17.92
CA LEU A 38 4.25 -42.29 -17.47
C LEU A 38 3.19 -42.01 -18.54
N SER A 39 2.24 -42.94 -18.67
CA SER A 39 1.01 -42.69 -19.43
C SER A 39 0.17 -41.62 -18.75
N LYS A 40 -0.70 -40.95 -19.51
CA LYS A 40 -1.56 -39.86 -18.99
C LYS A 40 -2.29 -40.25 -17.70
N LYS A 41 -2.96 -41.42 -17.69
CA LYS A 41 -3.73 -41.92 -16.55
C LYS A 41 -2.85 -42.23 -15.33
N ARG A 42 -1.60 -42.68 -15.53
CA ARG A 42 -0.65 -42.93 -14.44
C ARG A 42 -0.11 -41.63 -13.87
N LEU A 43 0.23 -40.67 -14.75
CA LEU A 43 0.66 -39.34 -14.32
C LEU A 43 -0.41 -38.63 -13.50
N GLU A 44 -1.68 -38.63 -13.95
CA GLU A 44 -2.80 -38.04 -13.20
C GLU A 44 -2.92 -38.62 -11.78
N ARG A 45 -2.74 -39.94 -11.64
CA ARG A 45 -2.75 -40.61 -10.33
C ARG A 45 -1.52 -40.24 -9.48
N ALA A 46 -0.33 -40.23 -10.07
CA ALA A 46 0.91 -39.87 -9.37
C ALA A 46 0.87 -38.41 -8.88
N VAL A 47 0.36 -37.52 -9.74
CA VAL A 47 0.10 -36.11 -9.45
C VAL A 47 -0.85 -35.95 -8.26
N GLN A 48 -1.94 -36.71 -8.23
CA GLN A 48 -2.87 -36.71 -7.10
C GLN A 48 -2.19 -37.17 -5.80
N GLY A 49 -1.32 -38.17 -5.88
CA GLY A 49 -0.49 -38.64 -4.76
C GLY A 49 0.46 -37.57 -4.22
N VAL A 50 1.29 -36.97 -5.07
CA VAL A 50 2.23 -35.90 -4.63
C VAL A 50 1.51 -34.66 -4.09
N ALA A 51 0.32 -34.34 -4.61
CA ALA A 51 -0.50 -33.25 -4.11
C ALA A 51 -1.04 -33.54 -2.71
N GLN A 52 -1.58 -34.75 -2.47
CA GLN A 52 -2.07 -35.17 -1.16
C GLN A 52 -0.95 -35.25 -0.12
N SER A 53 0.23 -35.74 -0.51
CA SER A 53 1.41 -35.82 0.35
C SER A 53 2.16 -34.47 0.49
N ARG A 54 1.68 -33.39 -0.14
CA ARG A 54 2.32 -32.05 -0.14
C ARG A 54 3.78 -32.06 -0.59
N LEU A 55 4.14 -32.97 -1.49
CA LEU A 55 5.49 -33.06 -2.08
C LEU A 55 5.65 -32.13 -3.29
N ALA A 56 4.53 -31.71 -3.88
CA ALA A 56 4.50 -30.81 -5.03
C ALA A 56 3.35 -29.80 -4.93
N VAL A 57 3.52 -28.67 -5.59
CA VAL A 57 2.52 -27.60 -5.69
C VAL A 57 2.07 -27.48 -7.14
N ALA A 58 0.75 -27.45 -7.36
CA ALA A 58 0.19 -27.11 -8.66
C ALA A 58 0.23 -25.60 -8.87
N TRP A 59 0.85 -25.18 -9.98
CA TRP A 59 0.81 -23.78 -10.43
C TRP A 59 -0.12 -23.58 -11.64
N ASP A 60 -0.50 -24.66 -12.35
CA ASP A 60 -1.55 -24.60 -13.37
C ASP A 60 -2.27 -25.95 -13.52
N ARG A 61 -3.55 -26.01 -13.17
CA ARG A 61 -4.33 -27.25 -13.32
C ARG A 61 -4.66 -27.58 -14.78
N ALA A 62 -4.74 -26.57 -15.65
CA ALA A 62 -5.12 -26.77 -17.06
C ALA A 62 -3.98 -27.44 -17.84
N SER A 63 -2.76 -26.93 -17.72
CA SER A 63 -1.56 -27.53 -18.33
C SER A 63 -0.94 -28.65 -17.50
N GLN A 64 -1.51 -28.97 -16.33
CA GLN A 64 -0.91 -29.87 -15.35
C GLN A 64 0.52 -29.42 -14.98
N GLY A 65 0.67 -28.13 -14.71
CA GLY A 65 1.88 -27.49 -14.23
C GLY A 65 2.13 -27.76 -12.75
N TRP A 66 3.24 -28.43 -12.45
CA TRP A 66 3.67 -28.78 -11.10
C TRP A 66 5.10 -28.33 -10.82
N ILE A 67 5.39 -28.09 -9.56
CA ILE A 67 6.73 -27.80 -9.05
C ILE A 67 6.93 -28.57 -7.75
N GLY A 68 8.15 -29.05 -7.50
CA GLY A 68 8.49 -29.68 -6.23
C GLY A 68 8.36 -28.68 -5.07
N ARG A 69 7.99 -29.17 -3.88
CA ARG A 69 7.81 -28.32 -2.69
C ARG A 69 9.03 -27.45 -2.40
N ASP A 70 10.22 -28.03 -2.43
CA ASP A 70 11.44 -27.34 -2.03
C ASP A 70 11.83 -26.27 -3.06
N GLY A 71 11.71 -26.58 -4.37
CA GLY A 71 11.88 -25.59 -5.45
C GLY A 71 10.87 -24.43 -5.36
N PHE A 72 9.62 -24.71 -4.97
CA PHE A 72 8.62 -23.66 -4.76
C PHE A 72 8.92 -22.80 -3.52
N ALA A 73 9.39 -23.42 -2.44
CA ALA A 73 9.81 -22.71 -1.24
C ALA A 73 11.01 -21.78 -1.53
N GLU A 74 11.97 -22.23 -2.34
CA GLU A 74 13.08 -21.39 -2.81
C GLU A 74 12.61 -20.18 -3.61
N LEU A 75 11.61 -20.33 -4.49
CA LEU A 75 11.03 -19.21 -5.23
C LEU A 75 10.34 -18.20 -4.29
N CYS A 76 9.58 -18.69 -3.31
CA CYS A 76 8.97 -17.83 -2.29
C CYS A 76 10.02 -17.04 -1.52
N GLN A 77 11.11 -17.70 -1.10
CA GLN A 77 12.23 -17.04 -0.42
C GLN A 77 12.95 -16.04 -1.33
N ALA A 78 13.15 -16.34 -2.61
CA ALA A 78 13.76 -15.41 -3.55
C ALA A 78 12.91 -14.14 -3.75
N CYS A 79 11.58 -14.29 -3.82
CA CYS A 79 10.66 -13.15 -3.89
C CYS A 79 10.72 -12.28 -2.62
N LEU A 80 10.71 -12.89 -1.43
CA LEU A 80 10.83 -12.17 -0.16
C LEU A 80 12.20 -11.49 -0.01
N ALA A 81 13.28 -12.17 -0.39
CA ALA A 81 14.62 -11.61 -0.39
C ALA A 81 14.71 -10.39 -1.32
N ARG A 82 14.07 -10.44 -2.48
CA ARG A 82 13.98 -9.31 -3.40
C ARG A 82 13.20 -8.14 -2.80
N ALA A 83 12.06 -8.41 -2.15
CA ALA A 83 11.30 -7.38 -1.44
C ALA A 83 12.13 -6.73 -0.32
N ALA A 84 12.86 -7.53 0.46
CA ALA A 84 13.75 -7.06 1.52
C ALA A 84 14.90 -6.20 0.97
N GLU A 85 15.51 -6.62 -0.13
CA GLU A 85 16.56 -5.86 -0.81
C GLU A 85 16.05 -4.50 -1.28
N LEU A 86 14.87 -4.47 -1.91
CA LEU A 86 14.25 -3.24 -2.38
C LEU A 86 13.92 -2.28 -1.22
N HIS A 87 13.36 -2.78 -0.11
CA HIS A 87 13.17 -1.97 1.09
C HIS A 87 14.50 -1.52 1.71
N ARG A 88 15.56 -2.32 1.65
CA ARG A 88 16.89 -1.88 2.13
C ARG A 88 17.45 -0.73 1.27
N LEU A 89 17.17 -0.74 -0.03
CA LEU A 89 17.59 0.31 -0.97
C LEU A 89 16.72 1.58 -0.86
N ASP A 90 15.42 1.44 -0.61
CA ASP A 90 14.49 2.56 -0.39
C ASP A 90 13.55 2.27 0.80
N PRO A 91 14.04 2.42 2.05
CA PRO A 91 13.26 2.09 3.26
C PRO A 91 11.97 2.90 3.41
N LEU A 92 11.92 4.05 2.76
CA LEU A 92 10.81 5.00 2.87
C LEU A 92 9.67 4.70 1.89
N LYS A 93 9.87 3.75 0.97
CA LYS A 93 8.82 3.36 0.04
C LYS A 93 7.85 2.43 0.76
N ALA A 94 6.56 2.77 0.69
CA ALA A 94 5.49 1.97 1.30
C ALA A 94 5.32 0.57 0.67
N GLY A 95 5.92 0.37 -0.51
CA GLY A 95 5.92 -0.90 -1.23
C GLY A 95 6.42 -0.72 -2.66
N PHE A 96 6.43 -1.81 -3.41
CA PHE A 96 6.90 -1.83 -4.80
C PHE A 96 5.85 -2.39 -5.72
N ALA A 97 5.83 -1.89 -6.96
CA ALA A 97 5.04 -2.49 -8.02
C ALA A 97 5.50 -3.93 -8.24
N ARG A 98 4.56 -4.79 -8.60
CA ARG A 98 4.80 -6.21 -8.79
C ARG A 98 5.96 -6.52 -9.75
N ALA A 99 6.05 -5.82 -10.88
CA ALA A 99 7.14 -5.99 -11.85
C ALA A 99 8.54 -5.77 -11.23
N ALA A 100 8.68 -4.86 -10.26
CA ALA A 100 9.94 -4.64 -9.57
C ALA A 100 10.31 -5.78 -8.63
N LEU A 101 9.29 -6.40 -8.01
CA LEU A 101 9.46 -7.58 -7.15
C LEU A 101 9.77 -8.83 -7.96
N GLU A 102 9.27 -8.96 -9.19
CA GLU A 102 9.56 -10.09 -10.08
C GLU A 102 11.00 -10.11 -10.60
N ALA A 103 11.65 -8.94 -10.66
CA ALA A 103 12.97 -8.80 -11.28
C ALA A 103 14.02 -9.75 -10.67
N GLY A 104 14.77 -10.42 -11.53
CA GLY A 104 15.87 -11.32 -11.17
C GLY A 104 15.43 -12.77 -10.98
N TRP A 105 14.57 -13.05 -10.01
CA TRP A 105 14.21 -14.44 -9.66
C TRP A 105 13.18 -15.09 -10.58
N SER A 106 12.34 -14.29 -11.27
CA SER A 106 11.27 -14.81 -12.14
C SER A 106 11.73 -15.17 -13.55
N GLN A 107 12.99 -14.89 -13.89
CA GLN A 107 13.51 -15.04 -15.25
C GLN A 107 13.40 -16.49 -15.74
N GLY A 108 12.79 -16.67 -16.91
CA GLY A 108 12.60 -17.99 -17.52
C GLY A 108 11.50 -18.86 -16.89
N LEU A 109 10.78 -18.36 -15.88
CA LEU A 109 9.68 -19.08 -15.25
C LEU A 109 8.36 -18.85 -15.98
N ALA A 110 7.46 -19.83 -15.90
CA ALA A 110 6.10 -19.68 -16.41
C ALA A 110 5.34 -18.56 -15.68
N PRO A 111 4.63 -17.64 -16.37
CA PRO A 111 3.92 -16.54 -15.72
C PRO A 111 2.91 -16.99 -14.64
N LYS A 112 2.23 -18.11 -14.86
CA LYS A 112 1.32 -18.71 -13.87
C LYS A 112 2.04 -19.22 -12.61
N LEU A 113 3.28 -19.70 -12.74
CA LEU A 113 4.11 -20.09 -11.60
C LEU A 113 4.52 -18.86 -10.79
N VAL A 114 4.93 -17.78 -11.45
CA VAL A 114 5.21 -16.50 -10.80
C VAL A 114 3.98 -15.97 -10.06
N GLN A 115 2.80 -16.00 -10.70
CA GLN A 115 1.53 -15.65 -10.06
C GLN A 115 1.26 -16.51 -8.82
N LYS A 116 1.47 -17.83 -8.91
CA LYS A 116 1.23 -18.74 -7.81
C LYS A 116 2.11 -18.42 -6.58
N VAL A 117 3.34 -17.94 -6.79
CA VAL A 117 4.22 -17.47 -5.70
C VAL A 117 3.59 -16.27 -4.99
N PHE A 118 3.13 -15.25 -5.73
CA PHE A 118 2.47 -14.09 -5.12
C PHE A 118 1.18 -14.45 -4.40
N ASP A 119 0.31 -15.26 -5.02
CA ASP A 119 -0.94 -15.69 -4.40
C ASP A 119 -0.69 -16.41 -3.06
N THR A 120 0.38 -17.22 -3.01
CA THR A 120 0.77 -17.93 -1.79
C THR A 120 1.32 -16.97 -0.74
N LEU A 121 2.23 -16.08 -1.10
CA LEU A 121 2.81 -15.12 -0.16
C LEU A 121 1.79 -14.10 0.38
N LEU A 122 0.80 -13.72 -0.44
CA LEU A 122 -0.32 -12.88 -0.02
C LEU A 122 -1.29 -13.65 0.88
N GLY A 123 -1.61 -14.90 0.53
CA GLY A 123 -2.47 -15.76 1.36
C GLY A 123 -1.83 -16.16 2.70
N GLU A 124 -0.50 -16.21 2.76
CA GLU A 124 0.28 -16.41 3.99
C GLU A 124 0.57 -15.11 4.74
N GLU A 125 0.08 -13.97 4.26
CA GLU A 125 0.32 -12.63 4.83
C GLU A 125 1.81 -12.31 5.01
N LYS A 126 2.69 -12.85 4.18
CA LYS A 126 4.13 -12.48 4.13
C LYS A 126 4.37 -11.28 3.24
N LEU A 127 3.53 -11.12 2.22
CA LEU A 127 3.37 -9.89 1.46
C LEU A 127 1.99 -9.31 1.75
N VAL A 128 1.89 -7.98 1.77
CA VAL A 128 0.64 -7.25 1.96
C VAL A 128 0.45 -6.27 0.81
N SER A 129 -0.79 -6.09 0.38
CA SER A 129 -1.16 -5.10 -0.64
C SER A 129 -1.49 -3.76 0.01
N GLY A 130 -0.83 -2.70 -0.46
CA GLY A 130 -1.08 -1.30 -0.10
C GLY A 130 -1.61 -0.51 -1.28
N GLY A 131 -2.73 -0.96 -1.88
CA GLY A 131 -3.24 -0.43 -3.15
C GLY A 131 -2.50 -1.05 -4.33
N ASP A 132 -1.90 -0.22 -5.19
CA ASP A 132 -1.20 -0.67 -6.41
C ASP A 132 0.22 -1.23 -6.16
N VAL A 133 0.65 -1.31 -4.90
CA VAL A 133 1.98 -1.78 -4.49
C VAL A 133 1.89 -2.92 -3.48
N LEU A 134 2.96 -3.71 -3.43
CA LEU A 134 3.14 -4.81 -2.50
C LEU A 134 4.34 -4.53 -1.57
N CYS A 135 4.23 -4.90 -0.30
CA CYS A 135 5.29 -4.77 0.69
C CYS A 135 5.42 -6.04 1.55
N LEU A 136 6.57 -6.20 2.20
CA LEU A 136 6.76 -7.20 3.25
C LEU A 136 5.82 -6.91 4.42
N ALA A 137 5.21 -7.95 4.97
CA ALA A 137 4.45 -7.84 6.20
C ALA A 137 5.33 -7.32 7.35
N GLY A 138 4.79 -6.38 8.13
CA GLY A 138 5.52 -5.70 9.19
C GLY A 138 6.47 -4.59 8.73
N HIS A 139 6.53 -4.26 7.43
CA HIS A 139 7.25 -3.07 6.97
C HIS A 139 6.47 -1.80 7.32
N GLU A 140 6.68 -1.29 8.53
CA GLU A 140 6.36 0.09 8.87
C GLU A 140 7.39 1.02 8.23
N VAL A 141 6.95 2.12 7.64
CA VAL A 141 7.86 3.14 7.07
C VAL A 141 8.62 3.80 8.22
N VAL A 142 9.74 3.22 8.63
CA VAL A 142 10.61 3.78 9.67
C VAL A 142 11.32 4.98 9.07
N LEU A 143 10.96 6.18 9.54
CA LEU A 143 11.64 7.40 9.20
C LEU A 143 13.08 7.34 9.77
N GLY A 144 14.08 7.57 8.93
CA GLY A 144 15.46 7.71 9.41
C GLY A 144 15.64 8.94 10.32
N LYS A 145 16.75 9.03 11.05
CA LYS A 145 17.01 10.13 12.01
C LYS A 145 16.84 11.54 11.41
N ALA A 146 17.25 11.74 10.16
CA ALA A 146 17.11 13.01 9.46
C ALA A 146 15.63 13.32 9.13
N GLN A 147 14.86 12.30 8.79
CA GLN A 147 13.44 12.42 8.49
C GLN A 147 12.60 12.56 9.75
N GLU A 148 12.96 11.93 10.88
CA GLU A 148 12.33 12.21 12.17
C GLU A 148 12.56 13.65 12.62
N LYS A 149 13.78 14.17 12.40
CA LYS A 149 14.06 15.59 12.61
C LYS A 149 13.18 16.48 11.72
N LEU A 150 13.00 16.11 10.45
CA LEU A 150 12.12 16.83 9.53
C LEU A 150 10.64 16.71 9.91
N LYS A 151 10.18 15.53 10.37
CA LYS A 151 8.84 15.29 10.89
C LYS A 151 8.57 16.22 12.07
N GLY A 152 9.49 16.25 13.03
CA GLY A 152 9.44 17.16 14.18
C GLY A 152 9.41 18.63 13.76
N ALA A 153 10.25 19.04 12.80
CA ALA A 153 10.28 20.41 12.29
C ALA A 153 8.98 20.82 11.61
N LEU A 154 8.40 19.96 10.76
CA LEU A 154 7.11 20.19 10.10
C LEU A 154 5.98 20.34 11.12
N LEU A 155 5.85 19.38 12.05
CA LEU A 155 4.83 19.42 13.09
C LEU A 155 4.97 20.66 13.98
N LYS A 156 6.20 20.98 14.39
CA LYS A 156 6.48 22.17 15.21
C LYS A 156 6.08 23.45 14.47
N ALA A 157 6.53 23.63 13.24
CA ALA A 157 6.25 24.83 12.45
C ALA A 157 4.75 25.02 12.18
N CYS A 158 4.02 23.95 11.86
CA CYS A 158 2.58 24.00 11.66
C CYS A 158 1.82 24.31 12.95
N ARG A 159 2.26 23.77 14.11
CA ARG A 159 1.64 24.05 15.42
C ARG A 159 1.91 25.47 15.89
N GLU A 160 3.15 25.95 15.77
CA GLU A 160 3.53 27.32 16.15
C GLU A 160 2.88 28.36 15.26
N GLY A 161 2.71 28.06 13.96
CA GLY A 161 1.99 28.94 13.03
C GLY A 161 0.48 28.98 13.26
N HIS A 162 -0.08 27.98 13.96
CA HIS A 162 -1.49 27.89 14.33
C HIS A 162 -2.44 28.12 13.12
N LEU A 163 -3.23 29.21 13.12
CA LEU A 163 -4.13 29.56 12.02
C LEU A 163 -3.42 30.14 10.79
N ALA A 164 -2.14 30.50 10.91
CA ALA A 164 -1.33 31.11 9.85
C ALA A 164 -0.02 30.32 9.65
N PRO A 165 -0.09 29.03 9.27
CA PRO A 165 1.11 28.21 9.13
C PRO A 165 2.06 28.76 8.06
N PRO A 166 3.38 28.59 8.25
CA PRO A 166 4.38 28.98 7.25
C PRO A 166 4.21 28.19 5.95
N ASN A 167 4.78 28.70 4.85
CA ASN A 167 4.77 27.96 3.58
C ASN A 167 5.64 26.70 3.72
N LEU A 168 5.20 25.59 3.13
CA LEU A 168 5.99 24.37 3.09
C LEU A 168 7.45 24.62 2.65
N LYS A 169 7.67 25.45 1.62
CA LYS A 169 9.02 25.74 1.12
C LYS A 169 9.92 26.38 2.19
N ASP A 170 9.37 27.25 3.03
CA ASP A 170 10.11 27.93 4.09
C ASP A 170 10.49 26.95 5.20
N ILE A 171 9.58 26.01 5.53
CA ILE A 171 9.84 24.96 6.51
C ILE A 171 10.94 24.03 6.00
N LEU A 172 10.86 23.58 4.74
CA LEU A 172 11.85 22.69 4.14
C LEU A 172 13.23 23.36 4.04
N ALA A 173 13.28 24.63 3.64
CA ALA A 173 14.51 25.40 3.59
C ALA A 173 15.15 25.53 4.98
N SER A 174 14.36 25.84 6.01
CA SER A 174 14.82 25.94 7.40
C SER A 174 15.33 24.61 7.95
N ALA A 175 14.76 23.49 7.50
CA ALA A 175 15.17 22.15 7.88
C ALA A 175 16.32 21.58 7.03
N GLY A 176 16.75 22.31 5.97
CA GLY A 176 17.78 21.84 5.03
C GLY A 176 17.35 20.62 4.21
N ALA A 177 16.04 20.45 3.98
CA ALA A 177 15.47 19.29 3.30
C ALA A 177 15.06 19.60 1.86
N SER A 178 15.20 18.62 0.98
CA SER A 178 14.72 18.72 -0.40
C SER A 178 13.20 18.59 -0.50
N GLU A 179 12.58 19.09 -1.58
CA GLU A 179 11.14 18.91 -1.83
C GLU A 179 10.74 17.43 -1.87
N LYS A 180 11.60 16.55 -2.41
CA LYS A 180 11.36 15.10 -2.46
C LYS A 180 11.36 14.46 -1.07
N GLU A 181 12.22 14.92 -0.16
CA GLU A 181 12.20 14.48 1.25
C GLU A 181 10.98 15.00 1.99
N GLY A 182 10.64 16.28 1.79
CA GLY A 182 9.45 16.91 2.34
C GLY A 182 8.17 16.17 1.93
N ALA A 183 8.00 15.88 0.64
CA ALA A 183 6.83 15.17 0.12
C ALA A 183 6.64 13.78 0.76
N ARG A 184 7.74 13.06 1.03
CA ARG A 184 7.69 11.74 1.68
C ARG A 184 7.23 11.83 3.13
N VAL A 185 7.82 12.74 3.91
CA VAL A 185 7.46 12.92 5.33
C VAL A 185 6.04 13.49 5.47
N LEU A 186 5.65 14.44 4.61
CA LEU A 186 4.27 14.93 4.54
C LEU A 186 3.29 13.82 4.24
N GLY A 187 3.59 12.93 3.30
CA GLY A 187 2.72 11.80 2.99
C GLY A 187 2.43 10.91 4.20
N VAL A 188 3.41 10.72 5.10
CA VAL A 188 3.21 10.02 6.37
C VAL A 188 2.28 10.82 7.29
N LEU A 189 2.58 12.10 7.52
CA LEU A 189 1.80 12.97 8.41
C LEU A 189 0.34 13.16 7.97
N LEU A 190 0.10 13.22 6.65
CA LEU A 190 -1.26 13.29 6.09
C LEU A 190 -2.03 11.98 6.27
N ARG A 191 -1.36 10.82 6.13
CA ARG A 191 -2.00 9.51 6.38
C ARG A 191 -2.29 9.29 7.86
N GLU A 192 -1.40 9.73 8.74
CA GLU A 192 -1.61 9.73 10.20
C GLU A 192 -2.72 10.72 10.63
N GLY A 193 -3.12 11.65 9.76
CA GLY A 193 -4.12 12.69 10.07
C GLY A 193 -3.61 13.78 11.01
N THR A 194 -2.31 13.84 11.28
CA THR A 194 -1.69 14.85 12.16
C THR A 194 -1.52 16.19 11.47
N LEU A 195 -1.35 16.19 10.14
CA LEU A 195 -1.44 17.38 9.30
C LEU A 195 -2.60 17.25 8.31
N VAL A 196 -3.17 18.39 7.95
CA VAL A 196 -4.21 18.53 6.92
C VAL A 196 -3.67 19.39 5.79
N LYS A 197 -3.78 18.89 4.55
CA LYS A 197 -3.41 19.65 3.35
C LYS A 197 -4.56 20.59 2.97
N VAL A 198 -4.30 21.89 3.01
CA VAL A 198 -5.25 22.93 2.56
C VAL A 198 -4.91 23.39 1.15
N SER A 199 -3.62 23.49 0.80
CA SER A 199 -3.16 23.70 -0.58
C SER A 199 -1.78 23.05 -0.79
N ASP A 200 -1.20 23.17 -1.99
CA ASP A 200 0.15 22.66 -2.25
C ASP A 200 1.23 23.35 -1.40
N SER A 201 0.94 24.54 -0.89
CA SER A 201 1.88 25.34 -0.10
C SER A 201 1.52 25.46 1.39
N LEU A 202 0.29 25.12 1.78
CA LEU A 202 -0.23 25.31 3.14
C LEU A 202 -0.73 23.99 3.74
N TYR A 203 -0.12 23.64 4.87
CA TYR A 203 -0.45 22.47 5.67
C TYR A 203 -0.73 22.92 7.10
N TYR A 204 -1.85 22.49 7.65
CA TYR A 204 -2.30 22.85 8.98
C TYR A 204 -2.15 21.67 9.92
N ALA A 205 -1.81 21.95 11.18
CA ALA A 205 -1.99 20.98 12.24
C ALA A 205 -3.50 20.64 12.36
N LYS A 206 -3.84 19.38 12.60
CA LYS A 206 -5.24 18.93 12.69
C LYS A 206 -6.03 19.76 13.70
N GLU A 207 -5.41 20.05 14.83
CA GLU A 207 -5.99 20.84 15.93
C GLU A 207 -6.39 22.25 15.47
N ALA A 208 -5.53 22.92 14.68
CA ALA A 208 -5.82 24.24 14.12
C ALA A 208 -6.93 24.20 13.05
N MET A 209 -6.94 23.15 12.23
CA MET A 209 -7.99 22.97 11.22
C MET A 209 -9.36 22.70 11.84
N ASP A 210 -9.40 21.96 12.94
CA ASP A 210 -10.62 21.71 13.70
C ASP A 210 -11.14 23.00 14.34
N GLU A 211 -10.24 23.81 14.89
CA GLU A 211 -10.61 25.12 15.44
C GLU A 211 -11.21 26.05 14.37
N ILE A 212 -10.58 26.15 13.19
CA ILE A 212 -11.12 26.94 12.07
C ILE A 212 -12.51 26.43 11.67
N THR A 213 -12.66 25.12 11.57
CA THR A 213 -13.95 24.51 11.21
C THR A 213 -15.02 24.84 12.26
N ALA A 214 -14.70 24.72 13.56
CA ALA A 214 -15.61 25.06 14.64
C ALA A 214 -16.02 26.54 14.61
N ARG A 215 -15.06 27.46 14.40
CA ARG A 215 -15.33 28.90 14.27
C ARG A 215 -16.25 29.20 13.08
N VAL A 216 -16.04 28.52 11.95
CA VAL A 216 -16.91 28.65 10.76
C VAL A 216 -18.31 28.13 11.05
N VAL A 217 -18.46 26.99 11.72
CA VAL A 217 -19.79 26.49 12.10
C VAL A 217 -20.49 27.46 13.05
N GLN A 218 -19.76 27.99 14.04
CA GLN A 218 -20.28 28.97 14.98
C GLN A 218 -20.75 30.27 14.28
N TRP A 219 -20.05 30.72 13.24
CA TRP A 219 -20.46 31.88 12.44
C TRP A 219 -21.89 31.76 11.91
N PHE A 220 -22.28 30.55 11.46
CA PHE A 220 -23.61 30.27 10.93
C PHE A 220 -24.71 30.19 11.99
N ALA A 221 -24.39 30.26 13.28
CA ALA A 221 -25.40 30.40 14.33
C ALA A 221 -26.09 31.77 14.31
N SER A 222 -25.43 32.80 13.75
CA SER A 222 -25.95 34.17 13.69
C SER A 222 -25.89 34.80 12.29
N HIS A 223 -25.40 34.09 11.27
CA HIS A 223 -25.29 34.58 9.90
C HIS A 223 -25.77 33.53 8.89
N ASP A 224 -26.50 33.95 7.87
CA ASP A 224 -27.05 33.05 6.84
C ASP A 224 -26.00 32.63 5.79
N ASP A 225 -24.93 33.41 5.63
CA ASP A 225 -23.89 33.16 4.64
C ASP A 225 -22.47 33.54 5.14
N LEU A 226 -21.47 32.96 4.47
CA LEU A 226 -20.06 33.26 4.69
C LEU A 226 -19.42 33.78 3.40
N THR A 227 -18.99 35.05 3.43
CA THR A 227 -18.21 35.70 2.37
C THR A 227 -16.72 35.70 2.69
N VAL A 228 -15.88 36.15 1.75
CA VAL A 228 -14.44 36.34 2.02
C VAL A 228 -14.18 37.35 3.15
N PRO A 229 -14.85 38.52 3.21
CA PRO A 229 -14.81 39.39 4.39
C PRO A 229 -15.25 38.70 5.68
N GLY A 230 -16.35 37.95 5.65
CA GLY A 230 -16.81 37.19 6.82
C GLY A 230 -15.75 36.18 7.31
N MET A 231 -15.11 35.45 6.40
CA MET A 231 -14.02 34.54 6.76
C MET A 231 -12.83 35.27 7.41
N LYS A 232 -12.55 36.51 6.99
CA LYS A 232 -11.55 37.36 7.63
C LYS A 232 -11.96 37.71 9.07
N GLU A 233 -13.23 37.97 9.33
CA GLU A 233 -13.74 38.24 10.67
C GLU A 233 -13.67 37.00 11.56
N VAL A 234 -14.00 35.83 11.01
CA VAL A 234 -13.94 34.53 11.72
C VAL A 234 -12.51 34.16 12.14
N THR A 235 -11.54 34.40 11.25
CA THR A 235 -10.17 33.87 11.42
C THR A 235 -9.12 34.92 11.74
N GLY A 236 -9.36 36.20 11.45
CA GLY A 236 -8.38 37.28 11.55
C GLY A 236 -7.26 37.23 10.49
N LEU A 237 -7.34 36.31 9.52
CA LEU A 237 -6.24 36.00 8.63
C LEU A 237 -6.17 36.93 7.41
N SER A 238 -4.98 37.02 6.81
CA SER A 238 -4.79 37.70 5.53
C SER A 238 -5.37 36.91 4.37
N ARG A 239 -5.66 37.59 3.25
CA ARG A 239 -6.27 37.00 2.04
C ARG A 239 -5.50 35.78 1.50
N LYS A 240 -4.18 35.70 1.75
CA LYS A 240 -3.31 34.56 1.40
C LYS A 240 -3.87 33.23 1.94
N TYR A 241 -4.46 33.25 3.14
CA TYR A 241 -4.96 32.04 3.81
C TYR A 241 -6.46 31.82 3.57
N LEU A 242 -7.24 32.90 3.42
CA LEU A 242 -8.70 32.82 3.34
C LEU A 242 -9.19 31.99 2.14
N ILE A 243 -8.65 32.24 0.94
CA ILE A 243 -9.13 31.55 -0.27
C ILE A 243 -8.84 30.04 -0.20
N PRO A 244 -7.60 29.59 0.11
CA PRO A 244 -7.32 28.17 0.28
C PRO A 244 -8.17 27.50 1.35
N LEU A 245 -8.40 28.17 2.50
CA LEU A 245 -9.24 27.62 3.56
C LEU A 245 -10.69 27.44 3.10
N LEU A 246 -11.26 28.44 2.41
CA LEU A 246 -12.62 28.37 1.90
C LEU A 246 -12.77 27.25 0.85
N GLU A 247 -11.81 27.11 -0.06
CA GLU A 247 -11.77 26.01 -1.02
C GLU A 247 -11.67 24.65 -0.34
N HIS A 248 -10.84 24.53 0.71
CA HIS A 248 -10.70 23.32 1.49
C HIS A 248 -12.00 22.95 2.23
N LEU A 249 -12.69 23.91 2.84
CA LEU A 249 -13.99 23.70 3.50
C LEU A 249 -15.08 23.28 2.50
N ASP A 250 -15.05 23.82 1.28
CA ASP A 250 -15.94 23.40 0.20
C ASP A 250 -15.63 21.95 -0.24
N GLN A 251 -14.34 21.61 -0.41
CA GLN A 251 -13.88 20.27 -0.81
C GLN A 251 -14.20 19.20 0.24
N THR A 252 -14.03 19.53 1.52
CA THR A 252 -14.34 18.65 2.66
C THR A 252 -15.82 18.66 3.02
N ARG A 253 -16.65 19.36 2.25
CA ARG A 253 -18.11 19.42 2.41
C ARG A 253 -18.56 20.00 3.75
N VAL A 254 -17.76 20.86 4.36
CA VAL A 254 -18.21 21.69 5.48
C VAL A 254 -19.12 22.79 4.96
N THR A 255 -18.69 23.47 3.89
CA THR A 255 -19.46 24.53 3.22
C THR A 255 -19.82 24.13 1.79
N VAL A 256 -20.76 24.88 1.21
CA VAL A 256 -21.05 24.84 -0.23
C VAL A 256 -21.06 26.26 -0.78
N ARG A 257 -20.38 26.47 -1.91
CA ARG A 257 -20.32 27.76 -2.58
C ARG A 257 -21.56 28.00 -3.44
N ILE A 258 -22.21 29.15 -3.24
CA ILE A 258 -23.35 29.66 -4.02
C ILE A 258 -23.00 31.09 -4.46
N GLY A 259 -22.57 31.23 -5.71
CA GLY A 259 -22.02 32.49 -6.23
C GLY A 259 -20.78 32.94 -5.45
N ASP A 260 -20.91 34.09 -4.78
CA ASP A 260 -19.81 34.75 -4.06
C ASP A 260 -19.79 34.39 -2.57
N LYS A 261 -20.80 33.63 -2.13
CA LYS A 261 -21.11 33.30 -0.74
C LYS A 261 -21.03 31.81 -0.52
N ARG A 262 -20.96 31.40 0.74
CA ARG A 262 -21.01 30.00 1.17
C ARG A 262 -22.11 29.80 2.19
N GLN A 263 -22.72 28.62 2.14
CA GLN A 263 -23.67 28.15 3.14
C GLN A 263 -23.11 26.92 3.85
N LEU A 264 -23.53 26.70 5.10
CA LEU A 264 -23.18 25.51 5.86
C LEU A 264 -23.92 24.29 5.28
N ARG A 265 -23.21 23.17 5.12
CA ARG A 265 -23.83 21.93 4.62
C ARG A 265 -24.55 21.21 5.75
N ALA A 266 -25.80 20.80 5.52
CA ALA A 266 -26.69 20.20 6.53
C ALA A 266 -26.17 18.90 7.20
N THR A 267 -25.24 18.17 6.58
CA THR A 267 -24.59 16.98 7.18
C THR A 267 -23.49 17.35 8.17
N ALA A 268 -22.75 18.44 7.94
CA ALA A 268 -21.64 18.84 8.80
C ALA A 268 -22.10 19.32 10.19
N GLY A 269 -23.28 19.93 10.28
CA GLY A 269 -23.87 20.34 11.56
C GLY A 269 -24.24 19.15 12.47
N LYS A 270 -24.68 18.02 11.89
CA LYS A 270 -25.10 16.82 12.65
C LYS A 270 -23.93 15.99 13.15
N ASP A 271 -22.86 15.87 12.37
CA ASP A 271 -21.68 15.07 12.74
C ASP A 271 -20.86 15.73 13.88
N LEU A 272 -20.88 17.07 13.97
CA LEU A 272 -20.22 17.83 15.04
C LEU A 272 -21.06 17.90 16.34
N GLU A 273 -22.39 17.98 16.25
CA GLU A 273 -23.28 17.85 17.42
C GLU A 273 -23.19 16.47 18.09
N ALA A 274 -22.96 15.41 17.31
CA ALA A 274 -22.73 14.06 17.82
C ALA A 274 -21.37 13.93 18.54
N ALA A 275 -20.33 14.60 18.06
CA ALA A 275 -19.01 14.61 18.69
C ALA A 275 -18.99 15.39 20.02
N GLY A 276 -19.79 16.46 20.14
CA GLY A 276 -19.90 17.28 21.36
C GLY A 276 -20.70 16.67 22.51
N LYS A 277 -21.42 15.56 22.30
CA LYS A 277 -22.24 14.87 23.33
C LYS A 277 -21.54 13.70 24.03
N THR A 278 -20.25 13.46 23.75
CA THR A 278 -19.50 12.33 24.35
C THR A 278 -18.53 12.77 25.47
N THR A 279 -18.84 13.85 26.20
CA THR A 279 -18.11 14.19 27.44
C THR A 279 -19.08 14.24 28.60
#